data_AF-A0A382MDX2-F1
#
_entry.id   AF-A0A382MDX2-F1
#
_cell.length_a   1.000
_cell.length_b   1.000
_cell.length_c   1.000
_cell.angle_alpha   90.00
_cell.angle_beta   90.00
_cell.angle_gamma   90.00
#
_symmetry.space_group_name_H-M   'P 1'
#
loop_
_entity.id
_entity.type
_entity.pdbx_description
1 polymer ?
#
loop_
_entity_poly.entity_id
_entity_poly.type
_entity_poly.pdbx_seq_one_letter_code
_entity_poly.pdbx_strand_id
1 'polypeptide(L)' 'MSVGTMTCGTCDKELVHDTLQLDNGTAVDIAKCPDGHGKVKSPQCCGEDMSCGV' A
#
# COMPACT_ATOMS: atom_id res chain seq x y z
N MET A 1 0.67 4.78 19.12
CA MET A 1 1.59 4.57 17.99
C MET A 1 1.07 5.41 16.84
N SER A 2 1.75 6.49 16.46
CA SER A 2 1.29 7.37 15.39
C SER A 2 1.88 6.90 14.07
N VAL A 3 1.05 6.30 13.22
CA VAL A 3 1.43 5.95 11.85
C VAL A 3 1.51 7.26 11.06
N GLY A 4 2.68 7.57 10.50
CA GLY A 4 2.87 8.75 9.65
C GLY A 4 2.22 8.55 8.27
N THR A 5 1.75 9.65 7.68
CA THR A 5 1.27 9.67 6.29
C THR A 5 2.40 9.31 5.34
N MET A 6 2.12 8.43 4.37
CA MET A 6 3.10 8.05 3.37
C MET A 6 3.02 8.98 2.15
N THR A 7 4.14 9.60 1.79
CA THR A 7 4.25 10.50 0.63
C THR A 7 5.16 9.93 -0.44
N CYS A 8 4.90 10.29 -1.70
CA CYS A 8 5.71 9.89 -2.84
C CYS A 8 7.04 10.66 -2.81
N GLY A 9 8.18 9.95 -2.76
CA GLY A 9 9.50 10.60 -2.72
C GLY A 9 9.90 11.40 -3.98
N THR A 10 9.09 11.37 -5.04
CA THR A 10 9.34 12.14 -6.28
C THR A 10 8.57 13.45 -6.34
N CYS A 11 7.35 13.48 -5.77
CA CYS A 11 6.45 14.64 -5.88
C CYS A 11 5.88 15.09 -4.55
N ASP A 12 6.30 14.46 -3.44
CA ASP A 12 5.90 14.72 -2.05
C ASP A 12 4.39 14.68 -1.76
N LYS A 13 3.59 14.22 -2.72
CA LYS A 13 2.16 14.04 -2.56
C LYS A 13 1.84 12.79 -1.75
N GLU A 14 0.76 12.86 -0.98
CA GLU A 14 0.23 11.72 -0.24
C GLU A 14 -0.14 10.59 -1.20
N LEU A 15 0.34 9.38 -0.89
CA LEU A 15 -0.01 8.19 -1.67
C LEU A 15 -1.44 7.80 -1.33
N VAL A 16 -2.23 7.49 -2.36
CA VAL A 16 -3.64 7.10 -2.20
C VAL A 16 -3.73 5.60 -2.08
N HIS A 17 -4.62 5.12 -1.21
CA HIS A 17 -4.90 3.70 -1.05
C HIS A 17 -5.60 3.15 -2.30
N ASP A 18 -5.17 1.98 -2.75
CA ASP A 18 -5.71 1.28 -3.91
C ASP A 18 -5.52 -0.24 -3.71
N THR A 19 -6.30 -1.06 -4.42
CA THR A 19 -6.26 -2.51 -4.27
C THR A 19 -5.92 -3.13 -5.61
N LEU A 20 -4.80 -3.85 -5.66
CA LEU A 20 -4.32 -4.51 -6.86
C LEU A 20 -4.77 -5.97 -6.87
N GLN A 21 -5.56 -6.37 -7.86
CA GLN A 21 -5.81 -7.79 -8.13
C GLN A 21 -4.61 -8.40 -8.84
N LEU A 22 -4.09 -9.48 -8.28
CA LEU A 22 -3.06 -10.32 -8.90
C LEU A 22 -3.71 -11.45 -9.70
N ASP A 23 -2.97 -11.96 -10.69
CA ASP A 23 -3.38 -13.05 -11.56
C ASP A 23 -3.60 -14.39 -10.80
N ASN A 24 -3.08 -14.49 -9.58
CA ASN A 24 -3.32 -15.62 -8.69
C ASN A 24 -4.70 -15.56 -7.98
N GLY A 25 -5.54 -14.57 -8.31
CA GLY A 25 -6.86 -14.36 -7.71
C GLY A 25 -6.81 -13.69 -6.33
N THR A 26 -5.63 -13.30 -5.84
CA THR A 26 -5.49 -12.56 -4.58
C THR A 26 -5.54 -11.06 -4.83
N ALA A 27 -6.18 -10.32 -3.93
CA ALA A 27 -6.12 -8.87 -3.91
C ALA A 27 -5.11 -8.42 -2.85
N VAL A 28 -4.25 -7.46 -3.18
CA VAL A 28 -3.33 -6.86 -2.22
C VAL A 28 -3.56 -5.37 -2.15
N ASP A 29 -3.52 -4.84 -0.95
CA ASP A 29 -3.57 -3.40 -0.74
C ASP A 29 -2.24 -2.77 -1.07
N ILE A 30 -2.33 -1.72 -1.88
CA ILE A 30 -1.21 -0.90 -2.31
C ILE A 30 -1.52 0.55 -2.01
N ALA A 31 -0.47 1.36 -1.99
CA ALA A 31 -0.63 2.79 -2.00
C ALA A 31 0.05 3.33 -3.24
N LYS A 32 -0.72 3.96 -4.11
CA LYS A 32 -0.26 4.46 -5.40
C LYS A 32 -0.11 5.97 -5.38
N CYS A 33 0.86 6.46 -6.15
CA CYS A 33 0.99 7.89 -6.38
C CYS A 33 -0.14 8.33 -7.32
N PRO A 34 -0.90 9.39 -7.01
CA PRO A 34 -1.95 9.88 -7.91
C PRO A 34 -1.40 10.30 -9.28
N ASP A 35 -0.16 10.79 -9.34
CA ASP A 35 0.55 11.14 -10.59
C ASP A 35 1.24 9.94 -11.28
N GLY A 36 1.12 8.72 -10.73
CA GLY A 36 1.64 7.51 -11.39
C GLY A 36 3.15 7.28 -11.31
N HIS A 37 3.89 8.04 -10.50
CA HIS A 37 5.35 7.85 -10.31
C HIS A 37 5.73 6.47 -9.76
N GLY A 38 4.84 5.85 -8.98
CA GLY A 38 5.09 4.56 -8.37
C GLY A 38 3.94 4.06 -7.52
N LYS A 39 4.09 2.84 -7.03
CA LYS A 39 3.19 2.20 -6.07
C LYS A 39 4.02 1.46 -5.03
N VAL A 40 3.62 1.56 -3.77
CA VAL A 40 4.21 0.82 -2.65
C VAL A 40 3.26 -0.32 -2.33
N LYS A 41 3.77 -1.55 -2.32
CA LYS A 41 3.04 -2.71 -1.81
C LYS A 41 2.97 -2.59 -0.29
N SER A 42 1.77 -2.67 0.29
CA SER A 42 1.63 -2.68 1.75
C SER A 42 2.47 -3.85 2.32
N PRO A 43 3.33 -3.61 3.33
CA PRO A 43 4.20 -4.66 3.85
C PRO A 43 3.36 -5.76 4.51
N GLN A 44 3.29 -6.92 3.86
CA GLN A 44 2.68 -8.10 4.46
C GLN A 44 3.59 -8.56 5.61
N CYS A 45 3.13 -8.49 6.87
CA CYS A 45 3.88 -9.04 7.99
C CYS A 45 3.64 -10.56 8.00
N CYS A 46 4.68 -11.36 7.76
CA CYS A 46 4.62 -12.83 7.73
C CYS A 46 3.77 -13.46 6.61
N GLY A 47 3.51 -12.76 5.50
CA GLY A 47 2.81 -13.33 4.33
C GLY A 47 1.29 -13.35 4.43
N GLU A 48 0.73 -12.95 5.56
CA GLU A 48 -0.67 -12.59 5.74
C GLU A 48 -0.82 -11.07 5.68
N ASP A 49 -1.99 -10.60 5.22
CA ASP A 49 -2.41 -9.24 5.51
C ASP A 49 -2.38 -9.05 7.03
N MET A 50 -2.19 -7.83 7.51
CA MET A 50 -2.02 -7.49 8.93
C MET A 50 -3.34 -7.67 9.73
N SER A 51 -4.01 -8.81 9.59
CA SER A 51 -5.12 -9.25 10.39
C SER A 51 -4.62 -9.54 11.80
N CYS A 52 -4.51 -8.47 12.58
CA CYS A 52 -4.35 -8.54 14.02
C CYS A 52 -5.59 -9.26 14.57
N GLY A 53 -5.46 -10.55 14.87
CA GLY A 53 -6.46 -11.28 15.65
C GLY A 53 -6.56 -10.64 17.03
N VAL A 54 -7.70 -10.02 17.30
CA VAL A 54 -8.09 -9.49 18.61
C VAL A 54 -8.22 -10.60 19.64
#